data_AF-A0A2S2P417-F1
#
_entry.id   AF-A0A2S2P417-F1
#
_cell.length_a   1.000
_cell.length_b   1.000
_cell.length_c   1.000
_cell.angle_alpha   90.00
_cell.angle_beta   90.00
_cell.angle_gamma   90.00
#
_symmetry.space_group_name_H-M   'P 1'
#
loop_
_entity.id
_entity.type
_entity.pdbx_description
1 polymer ?
#
loop_
_entity_poly.entity_id
_entity_poly.type
_entity_poly.pdbx_seq_one_letter_code
_entity_poly.pdbx_strand_id
1 'polypeptide(L)'
;HNAKKSNSQLNFYHTTATALKHYKPIQNKKLNDDTADFIELINNWFDLENVSHPNNNHTPFKALYGTFMEEQDTLFNQLYDTIFTMRCNSKNCLQIFQKGILMYIN
;
A
#
# COMPACT_ATOMS: atom_id res chain seq x y z
N HIS A 1 23.42 9.05 -11.82
CA HIS A 1 22.18 9.67 -11.30
C HIS A 1 20.92 8.92 -11.79
N ASN A 2 20.88 7.57 -11.69
CA ASN A 2 19.81 6.73 -12.29
C ASN A 2 19.10 5.79 -11.28
N ALA A 3 19.45 5.82 -10.00
CA ALA A 3 18.85 4.92 -8.99
C ALA A 3 17.49 5.43 -8.44
N LYS A 4 17.10 6.68 -8.71
CA LYS A 4 15.82 7.25 -8.21
C LYS A 4 14.61 6.98 -9.12
N LYS A 5 14.81 6.46 -10.34
CA LYS A 5 13.72 6.24 -11.31
C LYS A 5 13.04 4.87 -11.22
N SER A 6 13.66 3.85 -10.62
CA SER A 6 13.01 2.52 -10.54
C SER A 6 11.95 2.45 -9.43
N ASN A 7 12.11 3.19 -8.33
CA ASN A 7 11.16 3.16 -7.22
C ASN A 7 9.95 4.07 -7.44
N SER A 8 10.09 5.14 -8.25
CA SER A 8 8.96 5.99 -8.67
C SER A 8 8.17 5.40 -9.85
N GLN A 9 8.67 4.33 -10.47
CA GLN A 9 7.95 3.53 -11.47
C GLN A 9 6.98 2.51 -10.84
N LEU A 10 6.71 2.60 -9.53
CA LEU A 10 5.61 1.89 -8.85
C LEU A 10 4.20 2.42 -9.20
N ASN A 11 4.02 3.17 -10.30
CA ASN A 11 2.70 3.50 -10.86
C ASN A 11 1.92 2.26 -11.38
N PHE A 12 2.49 1.05 -11.27
CA PHE A 12 1.81 -0.20 -11.59
C PHE A 12 0.80 -0.65 -10.53
N TYR A 13 0.87 -0.19 -9.28
CA TYR A 13 0.13 -0.85 -8.20
C TYR A 13 -1.39 -0.58 -8.28
N HIS A 14 -1.81 0.67 -8.47
CA HIS A 14 -3.24 0.97 -8.67
C HIS A 14 -3.84 0.29 -9.91
N THR A 15 -3.11 0.29 -11.04
CA THR A 15 -3.58 -0.32 -12.30
C THR A 15 -3.60 -1.85 -12.19
N THR A 16 -2.65 -2.46 -11.47
CA THR A 16 -2.62 -3.88 -11.17
C THR A 16 -3.75 -4.30 -10.22
N ALA A 17 -4.01 -3.57 -9.14
CA ALA A 17 -5.14 -3.85 -8.25
C ALA A 17 -6.48 -3.77 -9.01
N THR A 18 -6.65 -2.72 -9.82
CA THR A 18 -7.83 -2.55 -10.68
C THR A 18 -7.98 -3.71 -11.67
N ALA A 19 -6.89 -4.12 -12.31
CA ALA A 19 -6.89 -5.24 -13.25
C ALA A 19 -7.22 -6.57 -12.56
N LEU A 20 -6.70 -6.83 -11.36
CA LEU A 20 -7.01 -8.03 -10.58
C LEU A 20 -8.49 -8.08 -10.19
N LYS A 21 -9.07 -6.95 -9.77
CA LYS A 21 -10.50 -6.85 -9.45
C LYS A 21 -11.38 -7.05 -10.69
N HIS A 22 -10.95 -6.52 -11.83
CA HIS A 22 -11.73 -6.54 -13.07
C HIS A 22 -11.66 -7.88 -13.81
N TYR A 23 -10.46 -8.39 -14.06
CA TYR A 23 -10.25 -9.58 -14.89
C TYR A 23 -10.25 -10.88 -14.11
N LYS A 24 -10.06 -10.84 -12.78
CA LYS A 24 -10.01 -12.01 -11.88
C LYS A 24 -9.19 -13.17 -12.45
N PRO A 25 -7.92 -12.93 -12.82
CA PRO A 25 -7.10 -13.93 -13.51
C PRO A 25 -6.70 -15.12 -12.64
N ILE A 26 -6.77 -14.99 -11.31
CA ILE A 26 -6.43 -16.06 -10.37
C ILE A 26 -7.67 -16.92 -10.12
N GLN A 27 -7.57 -18.23 -10.36
CA GLN A 27 -8.69 -19.18 -10.20
C GLN A 27 -9.27 -19.20 -8.79
N ASN A 28 -8.41 -19.09 -7.78
CA ASN A 28 -8.85 -18.95 -6.40
C ASN A 28 -9.33 -17.51 -6.16
N LYS A 29 -10.66 -17.33 -6.15
CA LYS A 29 -11.30 -16.03 -5.96
C LYS A 29 -10.82 -15.31 -4.70
N LYS A 30 -10.73 -16.01 -3.56
CA LYS A 30 -10.28 -15.41 -2.30
C LYS A 30 -8.85 -14.88 -2.44
N LEU A 31 -7.96 -15.69 -3.01
CA LEU A 31 -6.58 -15.28 -3.24
C LEU A 31 -6.49 -14.08 -4.20
N ASN A 32 -7.33 -14.05 -5.24
CA ASN A 32 -7.41 -12.92 -6.18
C ASN A 32 -7.78 -11.63 -5.46
N ASP A 33 -8.87 -11.67 -4.70
CA ASP A 33 -9.44 -10.51 -4.01
C ASP A 33 -8.46 -10.02 -2.92
N ASP A 34 -7.94 -10.94 -2.09
CA ASP A 34 -6.93 -10.63 -1.06
C ASP A 34 -5.67 -9.98 -1.67
N THR A 35 -5.22 -10.47 -2.83
CA THR A 35 -4.04 -9.90 -3.53
C THR A 35 -4.33 -8.51 -4.06
N ALA A 36 -5.51 -8.29 -4.64
CA ALA A 36 -5.90 -6.99 -5.16
C ALA A 36 -6.00 -5.94 -4.06
N ASP A 37 -6.63 -6.31 -2.94
CA ASP A 37 -6.80 -5.43 -1.77
C ASP A 37 -5.45 -5.11 -1.11
N PHE A 38 -4.55 -6.09 -1.01
CA PHE A 38 -3.18 -5.85 -0.54
C PHE A 38 -2.42 -4.86 -1.43
N ILE A 39 -2.49 -5.02 -2.75
CA ILE A 39 -1.81 -4.12 -3.70
C ILE A 39 -2.38 -2.70 -3.61
N GLU A 40 -3.70 -2.57 -3.45
CA GLU A 40 -4.35 -1.27 -3.28
C GLU A 40 -3.96 -0.59 -1.96
N LEU A 41 -3.93 -1.34 -0.86
CA LEU A 41 -3.48 -0.85 0.45
C LEU A 41 -2.05 -0.27 0.38
N ILE A 42 -1.12 -1.02 -0.22
CA ILE A 42 0.28 -0.57 -0.40
C ILE A 42 0.35 0.65 -1.34
N ASN A 43 -0.45 0.69 -2.40
CA ASN A 43 -0.48 1.84 -3.31
C ASN A 43 -0.96 3.10 -2.60
N ASN A 44 -2.04 3.01 -1.83
CA ASN A 44 -2.62 4.14 -1.11
C ASN A 44 -1.65 4.67 -0.05
N TRP A 45 -0.96 3.77 0.67
CA TRP A 45 0.10 4.18 1.59
C TRP A 45 1.23 4.90 0.85
N PHE A 46 1.70 4.36 -0.28
CA PHE A 46 2.77 4.99 -1.04
C PHE A 46 2.35 6.35 -1.63
N ASP A 47 1.11 6.50 -2.08
CA ASP A 47 0.56 7.77 -2.54
C ASP A 47 0.61 8.82 -1.41
N LEU A 48 0.23 8.43 -0.18
CA LEU A 48 0.21 9.31 1.00
C LEU A 48 1.61 9.75 1.42
N GLU A 49 2.58 8.83 1.38
CA GLU A 49 3.98 9.09 1.70
C GLU A 49 4.69 10.01 0.69
N ASN A 50 4.23 10.01 -0.55
CA ASN A 50 4.87 10.74 -1.65
C ASN A 50 4.09 11.99 -2.08
N VAL A 51 3.16 12.47 -1.24
CA VAL A 51 2.46 13.72 -1.50
C VAL A 51 3.46 14.88 -1.55
N SER A 52 3.64 15.44 -2.74
CA SER A 52 4.59 16.52 -2.99
C SER A 52 3.92 17.86 -3.30
N HIS A 53 2.62 17.86 -3.59
CA HIS A 53 1.89 19.05 -4.04
C HIS A 53 0.61 19.25 -3.20
N PRO A 54 0.41 20.43 -2.59
CA PRO A 54 -0.68 20.69 -1.64
C PRO A 54 -2.10 20.71 -2.24
N ASN A 55 -2.23 20.66 -3.57
CA ASN A 55 -3.53 20.81 -4.26
C ASN A 55 -4.06 19.52 -4.91
N ASN A 56 -3.45 18.36 -4.69
CA ASN A 56 -3.90 17.10 -5.28
C ASN A 56 -4.91 16.37 -4.39
N ASN A 57 -6.09 16.96 -4.20
CA ASN A 57 -7.13 16.41 -3.32
C ASN A 57 -8.10 15.47 -4.07
N HIS A 58 -7.68 14.88 -5.18
CA HIS A 58 -8.51 13.94 -5.93
C HIS A 58 -8.82 12.66 -5.14
N THR A 59 -7.93 12.26 -4.22
CA THR A 59 -8.16 11.16 -3.27
C THR A 59 -7.64 11.55 -1.88
N PRO A 60 -8.19 10.97 -0.79
CA PRO A 60 -7.69 11.20 0.57
C PRO A 60 -6.20 10.91 0.74
N PHE A 61 -5.66 9.99 -0.06
CA PHE A 61 -4.29 9.52 0.01
C PHE A 61 -3.31 10.29 -0.88
N LYS A 62 -3.79 11.22 -1.72
CA LYS A 62 -2.92 12.14 -2.49
C LYS A 62 -2.90 13.54 -1.91
N ALA A 63 -3.73 13.79 -0.90
CA ALA A 63 -3.74 15.00 -0.11
C ALA A 63 -2.73 14.91 1.04
N LEU A 64 -2.28 16.07 1.52
CA LEU A 64 -1.37 16.14 2.65
C LEU A 64 -1.95 15.42 3.87
N TYR A 65 -1.07 14.76 4.62
CA TYR A 65 -1.45 14.15 5.89
C TYR A 65 -2.09 15.21 6.81
N GLY A 66 -3.21 14.85 7.45
CA GLY A 66 -4.01 15.75 8.27
C GLY A 66 -5.20 16.40 7.54
N THR A 67 -5.30 16.26 6.21
CA THR A 67 -6.45 16.79 5.44
C THR A 67 -7.68 15.90 5.56
N PHE A 68 -7.47 14.58 5.53
CA PHE A 68 -8.50 13.54 5.61
C PHE A 68 -8.11 12.56 6.72
N MET A 69 -8.04 13.07 7.96
CA MET A 69 -7.46 12.33 9.09
C MET A 69 -8.12 10.97 9.31
N GLU A 70 -9.44 10.87 9.23
CA GLU A 70 -10.14 9.61 9.48
C GLU A 70 -9.75 8.52 8.47
N GLU A 71 -9.73 8.86 7.18
CA GLU A 71 -9.37 7.92 6.11
C GLU A 71 -7.87 7.59 6.13
N GLN A 72 -7.02 8.57 6.40
CA GLN A 72 -5.57 8.40 6.47
C GLN A 72 -5.15 7.56 7.68
N ASP A 73 -5.75 7.80 8.86
CA ASP A 73 -5.51 7.00 10.06
C ASP A 73 -6.04 5.57 9.88
N THR A 74 -7.20 5.42 9.24
CA THR A 74 -7.74 4.09 8.90
C THR A 74 -6.80 3.33 7.99
N LEU A 75 -6.22 3.99 6.98
CA LEU A 75 -5.21 3.40 6.10
C LEU A 75 -3.98 2.93 6.89
N PHE A 76 -3.46 3.75 7.80
CA PHE A 76 -2.31 3.39 8.64
C PHE A 76 -2.62 2.22 9.56
N ASN A 77 -3.80 2.18 10.18
CA ASN A 77 -4.24 1.06 11.01
C ASN A 77 -4.33 -0.25 10.20
N GLN A 78 -4.95 -0.20 9.01
CA GLN A 78 -5.03 -1.36 8.12
C GLN A 78 -3.66 -1.84 7.65
N LEU A 79 -2.76 -0.91 7.33
CA LEU A 79 -1.38 -1.23 6.95
C LEU A 79 -0.63 -1.87 8.12
N TYR A 80 -0.75 -1.31 9.34
CA TYR A 80 -0.14 -1.85 10.54
C TYR A 80 -0.59 -3.30 10.77
N ASP A 81 -1.89 -3.54 10.82
CA ASP A 81 -2.46 -4.88 11.05
C ASP A 81 -2.02 -5.88 9.99
N THR A 82 -2.01 -5.45 8.72
CA THR A 82 -1.58 -6.30 7.59
C THR A 82 -0.11 -6.68 7.71
N ILE A 83 0.78 -5.71 7.91
CA ILE A 83 2.23 -5.96 8.00
C ILE A 83 2.59 -6.74 9.28
N PHE A 84 1.87 -6.48 10.38
CA PHE A 84 2.07 -7.17 11.66
C PHE A 84 1.64 -8.64 11.60
N THR A 85 0.53 -8.96 10.92
CA THR A 85 0.01 -10.33 10.82
C THR A 85 0.65 -11.13 9.69
N MET A 86 1.10 -10.50 8.59
CA MET A 86 1.71 -11.22 7.46
C MET A 86 3.00 -11.93 7.87
N ARG A 87 3.18 -13.17 7.38
CA ARG A 87 4.43 -13.92 7.53
C ARG A 87 4.95 -14.27 6.15
N CYS A 88 6.23 -14.01 5.92
CA CYS A 88 6.89 -14.49 4.72
C CYS A 88 6.96 -16.02 4.75
N ASN A 89 6.87 -16.67 3.59
CA ASN A 89 6.91 -18.12 3.47
C ASN A 89 8.13 -18.69 4.21
N SER A 90 7.89 -19.73 5.01
CA SER A 90 8.91 -20.41 5.82
C SER A 90 9.60 -19.53 6.89
N LYS A 91 9.02 -18.37 7.24
CA LYS A 91 9.52 -17.50 8.31
C LYS A 91 8.53 -17.44 9.46
N ASN A 92 9.05 -17.63 10.67
CA ASN A 92 8.25 -17.58 11.90
C ASN A 92 8.31 -16.21 12.59
N CYS A 93 9.12 -15.29 12.08
CA CYS A 93 9.33 -13.97 12.65
C CYS A 93 9.21 -12.86 11.59
N LEU A 94 8.94 -11.64 12.07
CA LEU A 94 8.91 -10.45 11.24
C LEU A 94 10.28 -10.22 10.59
N GLN A 95 10.27 -9.99 9.28
CA GLN A 95 11.45 -9.61 8.52
C GLN A 95 11.81 -8.14 8.74
N ILE A 96 13.04 -7.76 8.41
CA ILE A 96 13.58 -6.41 8.66
C ILE A 96 12.70 -5.33 8.02
N PHE A 97 12.22 -5.54 6.79
CA PHE A 97 11.35 -4.57 6.12
C PHE A 97 10.01 -4.38 6.87
N GLN A 98 9.41 -5.46 7.39
CA GLN A 98 8.17 -5.38 8.16
C GLN A 98 8.38 -4.58 9.43
N LYS A 99 9.49 -4.81 10.14
CA LYS A 99 9.85 -4.03 11.33
C LYS A 99 10.08 -2.56 10.99
N GLY A 100 10.73 -2.27 9.85
CA GLY A 100 10.94 -0.91 9.38
C GLY A 100 9.63 -0.17 9.12
N ILE A 101 8.68 -0.81 8.44
CA ILE A 101 7.35 -0.23 8.19
C ILE A 101 6.58 -0.04 9.50
N LEU A 102 6.56 -1.03 10.39
CA LEU A 102 5.86 -0.93 11.68
C LEU A 102 6.44 0.18 12.57
N MET A 103 7.76 0.38 12.55
CA MET A 103 8.42 1.47 13.27
C MET A 103 8.16 2.84 12.66
N TYR A 104 7.84 2.90 11.37
CA TYR A 104 7.45 4.14 10.69
C TYR A 104 6.02 4.57 11.07
N ILE A 105 5.11 3.60 11.21
CA ILE A 105 3.69 3.86 11.53
C ILE A 105 3.50 4.21 13.02
N ASN A 106 4.30 3.60 13.91
CA ASN A 106 4.28 3.83 15.37
C ASN A 106 4.91 5.17 15.76
#